data_AF-A0A6L7YID7-F1
#
_entry.id   AF-A0A6L7YID7-F1
#
_cell.length_a   1.000
_cell.length_b   1.000
_cell.length_c   1.000
_cell.angle_alpha   90.00
_cell.angle_beta   90.00
_cell.angle_gamma   90.00
#
_symmetry.space_group_name_H-M   'P 1'
#
loop_
_entity.id
_entity.type
_entity.pdbx_description
1 polymer ?
#
loop_
_entity_poly.entity_id
_entity_poly.type
_entity_poly.pdbx_seq_one_letter_code
_entity_poly.pdbx_strand_id
1 'polypeptide(L)'
;MRADQCGPGEFFLDDSHMHENGFTATADHAVWGEHQRWGPMVTFTETPGRYGPGVLAGQHTDAVLDELGYDAEAIAQLREDGVAWSAEVPPIEAMLPD
;
A
#
# COMPACT_ATOMS: atom_id res chain seq x y z
N MET A 1 -3.62 -21.85 21.79
CA MET A 1 -4.00 -20.43 21.83
C MET A 1 -5.16 -20.24 22.81
N ARG A 2 -5.04 -19.32 23.78
CA ARG A 2 -6.14 -18.90 24.67
C ARG A 2 -6.60 -17.51 24.22
N ALA A 3 -7.89 -17.35 23.97
CA ALA A 3 -8.44 -16.16 23.32
C ALA A 3 -8.51 -14.90 24.22
N ASP A 4 -8.14 -15.00 25.49
CA ASP A 4 -8.28 -13.96 26.52
C ASP A 4 -6.94 -13.42 27.05
N GLN A 5 -5.82 -13.75 26.40
CA GLN A 5 -4.48 -13.40 26.91
C GLN A 5 -4.06 -11.95 26.66
N CYS A 6 -4.54 -11.33 25.58
CA CYS A 6 -4.21 -9.95 25.23
C CYS A 6 -5.38 -9.28 24.51
N GLY A 7 -5.35 -7.95 24.43
CA GLY A 7 -6.33 -7.20 23.65
C GLY A 7 -6.17 -7.48 22.14
N PRO A 8 -7.22 -7.29 21.33
CA PRO A 8 -7.15 -7.58 19.90
C PRO A 8 -6.03 -6.82 19.18
N GLY A 9 -5.70 -5.58 19.59
CA GLY A 9 -4.60 -4.83 19.00
C GLY A 9 -3.24 -5.50 19.19
N GLU A 10 -2.90 -5.84 20.44
CA GLU A 10 -1.67 -6.54 20.81
C GLU A 10 -1.59 -7.93 20.17
N PHE A 11 -2.72 -8.64 20.09
CA PHE A 11 -2.81 -9.92 19.40
C PHE A 11 -2.37 -9.83 17.93
N PHE A 12 -2.87 -8.86 17.18
CA PHE A 12 -2.49 -8.73 15.77
C PHE A 12 -1.07 -8.20 15.58
N LEU A 13 -0.65 -7.28 16.45
CA LEU A 13 0.67 -6.66 16.35
C LEU A 13 1.80 -7.64 16.67
N ASP A 14 1.67 -8.42 17.74
CA ASP A 14 2.82 -9.08 18.38
C ASP A 14 2.70 -10.61 18.52
N ASP A 15 1.51 -11.22 18.35
CA ASP A 15 1.35 -12.67 18.53
C ASP A 15 2.08 -13.47 17.44
N SER A 16 2.90 -14.44 17.86
CA SER A 16 3.73 -15.24 16.93
C SER A 16 2.90 -16.02 15.93
N HIS A 17 1.67 -16.45 16.28
CA HIS A 17 0.81 -17.12 15.32
C HIS A 17 0.29 -16.18 14.23
N MET A 18 0.16 -14.88 14.49
CA MET A 18 -0.21 -13.92 13.44
C MET A 18 0.94 -13.74 12.44
N HIS A 19 2.18 -13.66 12.93
CA HIS A 19 3.37 -13.56 12.07
C HIS A 19 3.66 -14.85 11.31
N GLU A 20 3.68 -16.00 11.99
CA GLU A 20 4.01 -17.31 11.39
C GLU A 20 3.02 -17.73 10.29
N ASN A 21 1.74 -17.36 10.44
CA ASN A 21 0.73 -17.63 9.41
C ASN A 21 0.62 -16.52 8.36
N GLY A 22 1.41 -15.44 8.47
CA GLY A 22 1.43 -14.33 7.53
C GLY A 22 0.18 -13.45 7.57
N PHE A 23 -0.58 -13.44 8.68
CA PHE A 23 -1.79 -12.62 8.83
C PHE A 23 -1.51 -11.16 9.12
N THR A 24 -0.27 -10.81 9.46
CA THR A 24 0.18 -9.43 9.63
C THR A 24 1.51 -9.21 8.92
N ALA A 25 1.46 -9.25 7.58
CA ALA A 25 2.61 -9.08 6.71
C ALA A 25 3.21 -7.65 6.80
N THR A 26 4.50 -7.52 6.52
CA THR A 26 5.15 -6.21 6.38
C THR A 26 5.02 -5.70 4.96
N ALA A 27 4.89 -4.39 4.81
CA ALA A 27 4.91 -3.70 3.53
C ALA A 27 5.77 -2.45 3.62
N ASP A 28 6.52 -2.16 2.56
CA ASP A 28 7.36 -0.97 2.46
C ASP A 28 6.64 0.09 1.60
N HIS A 29 6.09 1.12 2.24
CA HIS A 29 5.38 2.20 1.55
C HIS A 29 6.32 3.37 1.28
N ALA A 30 6.23 3.95 0.08
CA ALA A 30 7.13 5.02 -0.37
C ALA A 30 7.25 6.21 0.60
N VAL A 31 6.21 6.47 1.39
CA VAL A 31 6.19 7.54 2.41
C VAL A 31 6.42 7.05 3.83
N TRP A 32 5.89 5.88 4.19
CA TRP A 32 5.86 5.42 5.59
C TRP A 32 6.96 4.42 5.93
N GLY A 33 7.72 3.99 4.91
CA GLY A 33 8.70 2.92 5.04
C GLY A 33 8.05 1.59 5.37
N GLU A 34 8.84 0.72 5.99
CA GLU A 34 8.40 -0.58 6.47
C GLU A 34 7.39 -0.43 7.62
N HIS A 35 6.22 -1.04 7.45
CA HIS A 35 5.19 -1.09 8.47
C HIS A 35 4.40 -2.40 8.37
N GLN A 36 3.77 -2.77 9.48
CA GLN A 36 2.89 -3.93 9.51
C GLN A 36 1.53 -3.59 8.89
N ARG A 37 1.02 -4.50 8.06
CA ARG A 37 -0.28 -4.41 7.41
C ARG A 37 -1.05 -5.70 7.63
N TRP A 38 -2.37 -5.60 7.59
CA TRP A 38 -3.26 -6.75 7.49
C TRP A 38 -2.91 -7.64 6.28
N GLY A 39 -2.62 -8.91 6.58
CA GLY A 39 -2.40 -9.97 5.60
C GLY A 39 -3.70 -10.65 5.13
N PRO A 40 -3.59 -11.75 4.39
CA PRO A 40 -4.75 -12.51 3.91
C PRO A 40 -5.59 -13.08 5.06
N MET A 41 -6.92 -12.97 4.96
CA MET A 41 -7.82 -13.78 5.81
C MET A 41 -7.86 -15.25 5.36
N VAL A 42 -7.57 -15.51 4.09
CA VAL A 42 -7.56 -16.84 3.46
C VAL A 42 -6.40 -16.90 2.48
N THR A 43 -5.64 -18.01 2.49
CA THR A 43 -4.50 -18.23 1.61
C THR A 43 -4.80 -19.39 0.66
N PHE A 44 -4.55 -19.18 -0.63
CA PHE A 44 -4.65 -20.21 -1.67
C PHE A 44 -3.26 -20.77 -1.99
N THR A 45 -3.17 -22.07 -2.22
CA THR A 45 -1.91 -22.76 -2.53
C THR A 45 -1.39 -22.45 -3.93
N GLU A 46 -2.28 -22.28 -4.91
CA GLU A 46 -1.90 -22.05 -6.31
C GLU A 46 -1.80 -20.57 -6.67
N THR A 47 -2.65 -19.73 -6.07
CA THR A 47 -2.76 -18.30 -6.37
C THR A 47 -2.74 -17.46 -5.09
N PRO A 48 -1.61 -17.48 -4.33
CA PRO A 48 -1.49 -16.66 -3.14
C PRO A 48 -1.67 -15.17 -3.47
N GLY A 49 -2.43 -14.46 -2.65
CA GLY A 49 -2.61 -13.01 -2.80
C GLY A 49 -1.30 -12.25 -2.59
N ARG A 50 -1.15 -11.12 -3.27
CA ARG A 50 -0.01 -10.21 -3.11
C ARG A 50 -0.45 -8.99 -2.30
N TYR A 51 0.09 -8.86 -1.09
CA TYR A 51 -0.27 -7.80 -0.15
C TYR A 51 0.87 -6.78 -0.11
N GLY A 52 0.81 -5.80 -1.00
CA GLY A 52 1.78 -4.71 -1.08
C GLY A 52 1.39 -3.50 -0.22
N PRO A 53 2.18 -2.42 -0.27
CA PRO A 53 1.84 -1.15 0.35
C PRO A 53 0.62 -0.50 -0.33
N GLY A 54 0.11 0.58 0.26
CA GLY A 54 -0.76 1.51 -0.47
C GLY A 54 -0.02 2.15 -1.66
N VAL A 55 -0.78 2.76 -2.57
CA VAL A 55 -0.22 3.56 -3.67
C VAL A 55 -0.39 5.05 -3.37
N LEU A 56 0.47 5.87 -3.95
CA LEU A 56 0.31 7.33 -3.91
C LEU A 56 -0.87 7.76 -4.79
N ALA A 57 -1.42 8.94 -4.49
CA ALA A 57 -2.44 9.54 -5.33
C ALA A 57 -1.89 9.72 -6.76
N GLY A 58 -2.56 9.11 -7.74
CA GLY A 58 -2.14 9.17 -9.14
C GLY A 58 -0.83 8.46 -9.47
N GLN A 59 -0.31 7.56 -8.62
CA GLN A 59 0.96 6.84 -8.86
C GLN A 59 1.00 6.11 -10.22
N HIS A 60 -0.16 5.67 -10.71
CA HIS A 60 -0.28 4.90 -11.95
C HIS A 60 -0.98 5.67 -13.07
N THR A 61 -1.21 6.98 -12.93
CA THR A 61 -1.95 7.78 -13.92
C THR A 61 -1.37 7.64 -15.32
N ASP A 62 -0.06 7.81 -15.48
CA ASP A 62 0.59 7.76 -16.80
C ASP A 62 0.54 6.36 -17.40
N ALA A 63 0.74 5.31 -16.59
CA ALA A 63 0.67 3.93 -17.04
C ALA A 63 -0.75 3.56 -17.54
N VAL A 64 -1.79 3.99 -16.82
CA VAL A 64 -3.18 3.76 -17.24
C VAL A 64 -3.52 4.55 -18.52
N LEU A 65 -3.03 5.78 -18.66
CA LEU A 65 -3.24 6.57 -19.87
C LEU A 65 -2.52 5.98 -21.09
N ASP A 66 -1.30 5.48 -20.92
CA ASP A 66 -0.55 4.77 -21.95
C ASP A 66 -1.27 3.48 -22.40
N GLU A 67 -1.77 2.69 -21.44
CA GLU A 67 -2.60 1.50 -21.72
C GLU A 67 -3.88 1.83 -22.51
N LEU A 68 -4.41 3.04 -22.35
CA LEU A 68 -5.58 3.55 -23.08
C LEU A 68 -5.22 4.16 -24.45
N GLY A 69 -3.94 4.23 -24.80
CA GLY A 69 -3.45 4.70 -26.10
C GLY A 69 -3.14 6.20 -26.17
N TYR A 70 -3.00 6.88 -25.04
CA TYR A 70 -2.47 8.25 -25.02
C TYR A 70 -0.96 8.20 -25.14
N ASP A 71 -0.40 8.95 -26.09
CA ASP A 71 1.04 9.11 -26.19
C ASP A 71 1.59 10.09 -25.15
N ALA A 72 2.92 10.16 -25.05
CA ALA A 72 3.61 10.99 -24.07
C ALA A 72 3.28 12.50 -24.22
N GLU A 73 3.01 12.98 -25.44
CA GLU A 73 2.68 14.38 -25.68
C GLU A 73 1.26 14.70 -25.17
N ALA A 74 0.30 13.82 -25.43
CA ALA A 74 -1.06 13.96 -24.93
C ALA A 74 -1.12 13.87 -23.38
N ILE A 75 -0.35 12.95 -22.78
CA ILE A 75 -0.25 12.85 -21.31
C ILE A 75 0.35 14.12 -20.71
N ALA A 76 1.41 14.67 -21.32
CA ALA A 76 2.01 15.93 -20.88
C ALA A 76 0.99 17.08 -20.92
N GLN A 77 0.22 17.19 -22.01
CA GLN A 77 -0.81 18.22 -22.13
C GLN A 77 -1.89 18.10 -21.03
N LEU A 78 -2.34 16.88 -20.71
CA LEU A 78 -3.31 16.66 -19.63
C LEU A 78 -2.80 17.12 -18.26
N ARG A 79 -1.48 17.02 -18.03
CA ARG A 79 -0.83 17.51 -16.80
C ARG A 79 -0.70 19.02 -16.81
N GLU A 80 -0.30 19.62 -17.93
CA GLU A 80 -0.21 21.08 -18.08
C GLU A 80 -1.58 21.75 -17.91
N ASP A 81 -2.64 21.13 -18.43
CA ASP A 81 -4.02 21.61 -18.32
C ASP A 81 -4.62 21.38 -16.91
N GLY A 82 -3.91 20.69 -16.02
CA GLY A 82 -4.37 20.36 -14.67
C GLY A 82 -5.49 19.32 -14.62
N VAL A 83 -5.71 18.57 -15.70
CA VAL A 83 -6.69 17.48 -15.78
C VAL A 83 -6.18 16.22 -15.07
N ALA A 84 -4.87 15.96 -15.18
CA ALA A 84 -4.19 14.83 -14.56
C ALA A 84 -3.11 15.31 -13.57
N TRP A 85 -3.00 14.63 -12.44
CA TRP A 85 -1.98 14.90 -11.42
C TRP A 85 -1.55 13.60 -10.72
N SER A 86 -0.31 13.61 -10.20
CA SER A 86 0.23 12.54 -9.38
C SER A 86 1.00 13.16 -8.22
N ALA A 87 0.82 12.62 -7.02
CA ALA A 87 1.60 13.00 -5.86
C ALA A 87 3.05 12.56 -6.03
N GLU A 88 3.98 13.44 -5.65
CA GLU A 88 5.36 13.06 -5.37
C GLU A 88 5.44 12.36 -4.01
N VAL A 89 6.58 11.74 -3.70
CA VAL A 89 6.84 11.17 -2.37
C VAL A 89 7.19 12.32 -1.42
N PRO A 90 6.30 12.73 -0.49
CA PRO A 90 6.67 13.71 0.52
C PRO A 90 7.64 13.11 1.56
N PRO A 91 8.47 13.95 2.21
CA PRO A 91 9.18 13.53 3.42
C PRO A 91 8.16 13.20 4.52
N ILE A 92 8.42 12.13 5.28
CA ILE A 92 7.48 11.64 6.30
C ILE A 92 7.22 12.70 7.39
N GLU A 93 8.22 13.53 7.67
CA GLU A 93 8.16 14.63 8.65
C GLU A 93 7.13 15.69 8.27
N ALA A 94 6.81 15.86 6.98
CA ALA A 94 5.79 16.80 6.53
C ALA A 94 4.35 16.29 6.72
N MET A 95 4.17 15.02 7.15
CA MET A 95 2.86 14.37 7.29
C MET A 95 2.47 14.04 8.74
N LEU A 96 3.41 14.17 9.69
CA LEU A 96 3.11 14.00 11.11
C LEU A 96 2.49 15.32 11.64
N PRO A 97 1.41 15.25 12.44
CA PRO A 97 0.93 16.42 13.15
C PRO A 97 1.99 16.90 14.16
N ASP A 98 2.03 18.21 14.41
CA ASP A 98 2.86 18.84 15.47
C ASP A 98 2.61 18.24 16.86
#